data_AF-A0A7C5GTJ2-F1
#
_entry.id   AF-A0A7C5GTJ2-F1
#
_cell.length_a   1.000
_cell.length_b   1.000
_cell.length_c   1.000
_cell.angle_alpha   90.00
_cell.angle_beta   90.00
_cell.angle_gamma   90.00
#
_symmetry.space_group_name_H-M   'P 1'
#
loop_
_entity.id
_entity.type
_entity.pdbx_description
1 polymer ?
#
loop_
_entity_poly.entity_id
_entity_poly.type
_entity_poly.pdbx_seq_one_letter_code
_entity_poly.pdbx_strand_id
1 'polypeptide(L)'
;MNDIQIIGKKHTAHGLNFYLTHFDLLAKCLDREHYAFLVGGYVRDRILGKPMEKSVDVDLITTQDPVELARRFKDILFKTYNIQADLFEFEKKEPWIKRNKIATLMFKEGTFGYRFDIAILEPSSFKHIFAKKGFLTISAEEWESILEKDLKDRDF
;
A
#
# COMPACT_ATOMS: atom_id res chain seq x y z
N MET A 1 7.34 -18.62 16.09
CA MET A 1 8.26 -17.87 16.97
C MET A 1 7.39 -16.97 17.82
N ASN A 2 7.75 -16.69 19.08
CA ASN A 2 7.06 -15.62 19.80
C ASN A 2 7.66 -14.31 19.30
N ASP A 3 6.86 -13.51 18.61
CA ASP A 3 7.30 -12.23 18.08
C ASP A 3 7.63 -11.26 19.23
N ILE A 4 8.75 -10.55 19.09
CA ILE A 4 9.24 -9.63 20.12
C ILE A 4 8.85 -8.21 19.70
N GLN A 5 7.98 -7.58 20.47
CA GLN A 5 7.67 -6.15 20.32
C GLN A 5 8.64 -5.33 21.18
N ILE A 6 9.42 -4.46 20.55
CA ILE A 6 10.36 -3.56 21.23
C ILE A 6 9.79 -2.14 21.27
N ILE A 7 9.78 -1.53 22.46
CA ILE A 7 9.32 -0.15 22.66
C ILE A 7 10.53 0.79 22.62
N GLY A 8 10.54 1.74 21.68
CA GLY A 8 11.62 2.73 21.50
C GLY A 8 11.11 4.17 21.43
N LYS A 9 12.03 5.14 21.58
CA LYS A 9 11.73 6.60 21.58
C LYS A 9 12.32 7.35 20.37
N LYS A 10 12.59 6.67 19.26
CA LYS A 10 13.21 7.32 18.09
C LYS A 10 12.19 8.24 17.41
N HIS A 11 12.41 9.56 17.44
CA HIS A 11 11.48 10.55 16.88
C HIS A 11 11.12 10.31 15.41
N THR A 12 12.03 9.78 14.59
CA THR A 12 11.75 9.47 13.18
C THR A 12 10.85 8.25 12.96
N ALA A 13 10.60 7.44 14.00
CA ALA A 13 9.69 6.30 13.95
C ALA A 13 8.25 6.67 14.36
N HIS A 14 7.97 7.91 14.74
CA HIS A 14 6.61 8.36 15.03
C HIS A 14 5.79 8.51 13.75
N GLY A 15 4.51 8.15 13.79
CA GLY A 15 3.58 8.24 12.66
C GLY A 15 3.55 9.60 11.96
N LEU A 16 3.73 10.70 12.72
CA LEU A 16 3.81 12.06 12.18
C LEU A 16 4.90 12.21 11.11
N ASN A 17 6.03 11.51 11.26
CA ASN A 17 7.13 11.57 10.30
C ASN A 17 6.86 10.80 9.01
N PHE A 18 5.85 9.93 8.98
CA PHE A 18 5.44 9.21 7.78
C PHE A 18 4.32 9.92 7.01
N TYR A 19 3.67 10.92 7.60
CA TYR A 19 2.50 11.57 7.02
C TYR A 19 2.78 12.22 5.65
N LEU A 20 1.83 12.03 4.73
CA LEU A 20 1.73 12.71 3.45
C LEU A 20 0.26 13.11 3.27
N THR A 21 -0.01 14.35 2.86
CA THR A 21 -1.39 14.89 2.73
C THR A 21 -2.31 13.99 1.90
N HIS A 22 -1.76 13.38 0.85
CA HIS A 22 -2.48 12.48 -0.04
C HIS A 22 -3.01 11.20 0.63
N PHE A 23 -2.48 10.80 1.79
CA PHE A 23 -2.96 9.64 2.53
C PHE A 23 -4.38 9.85 3.08
N ASP A 24 -4.79 11.09 3.36
CA ASP A 24 -6.15 11.37 3.82
C ASP A 24 -7.18 11.13 2.71
N LEU A 25 -6.80 11.39 1.46
CA LEU A 25 -7.64 11.07 0.29
C LEU A 25 -7.66 9.57 0.02
N LEU A 26 -6.49 8.92 0.07
CA LEU A 26 -6.39 7.47 -0.07
C LEU A 26 -7.24 6.73 0.98
N ALA A 27 -7.21 7.18 2.23
CA ALA A 27 -7.99 6.59 3.32
C ALA A 27 -9.51 6.70 3.09
N LYS A 28 -9.99 7.73 2.38
CA LYS A 28 -11.41 7.85 2.00
C LYS A 28 -11.81 6.88 0.89
N CYS A 29 -10.85 6.35 0.14
CA CYS A 29 -11.08 5.40 -0.95
C CYS A 29 -11.03 3.94 -0.49
N LEU A 30 -10.39 3.69 0.66
CA LEU A 30 -10.29 2.38 1.29
C LEU A 30 -11.61 2.02 1.99
N ASP A 31 -12.15 0.85 1.66
CA ASP A 31 -13.34 0.32 2.31
C ASP A 31 -13.02 -0.07 3.77
N ARG A 32 -14.01 0.01 4.68
CA ARG A 32 -13.78 -0.04 6.14
C ARG A 32 -13.23 -1.37 6.64
N GLU A 33 -13.53 -2.45 5.94
CA GLU A 33 -13.11 -3.82 6.22
C GLU A 33 -11.72 -4.14 5.67
N HIS A 34 -11.14 -3.22 4.89
CA HIS A 34 -9.86 -3.39 4.23
C HIS A 34 -8.74 -2.62 4.93
N TYR A 35 -7.55 -3.21 4.91
CA TYR A 35 -6.31 -2.60 5.40
C TYR A 35 -5.39 -2.20 4.24
N ALA A 36 -4.58 -1.17 4.47
CA ALA A 36 -3.48 -0.74 3.61
C ALA A 36 -2.24 -0.41 4.46
N PHE A 37 -1.07 -0.80 3.96
CA PHE A 37 0.22 -0.68 4.63
C PHE A 37 1.22 0.07 3.75
N LEU A 38 1.89 1.07 4.35
CA LEU A 38 3.04 1.73 3.72
C LEU A 38 4.26 0.82 3.85
N VAL A 39 4.99 0.63 2.75
CA VAL A 39 6.13 -0.29 2.69
C VAL A 39 7.29 0.31 1.88
N GLY A 40 8.44 -0.36 1.90
CA GLY A 40 9.53 -0.07 0.97
C GLY A 40 10.23 1.28 1.18
N GLY A 41 10.57 1.92 0.05
CA GLY A 41 11.50 3.04 0.00
C GLY A 41 11.05 4.27 0.79
N TYR A 42 9.77 4.63 0.69
CA TYR A 42 9.20 5.77 1.42
C TYR A 42 9.41 5.62 2.94
N VAL A 43 9.03 4.47 3.50
CA VAL A 43 9.18 4.19 4.93
C VAL A 43 10.66 4.25 5.35
N ARG A 44 11.55 3.62 4.58
CA ARG A 44 13.00 3.67 4.83
C ARG A 44 13.50 5.11 4.90
N ASP A 45 13.18 5.93 3.91
CA ASP A 45 13.71 7.29 3.81
C ASP A 45 13.16 8.21 4.91
N ARG A 46 11.91 8.00 5.33
CA ARG A 46 11.34 8.67 6.51
C ARG A 46 12.04 8.24 7.80
N ILE A 47 12.28 6.94 8.03
CA ILE A 47 13.00 6.45 9.22
C ILE A 47 14.42 7.05 9.31
N LEU A 48 15.09 7.22 8.17
CA LEU A 48 16.41 7.86 8.06
C LEU A 48 16.36 9.38 8.23
N GLY A 49 15.18 9.99 8.26
CA GLY A 49 15.02 11.44 8.38
C GLY A 49 15.45 12.20 7.12
N LYS A 50 15.41 11.55 5.95
CA LYS A 50 15.75 12.23 4.69
C LYS A 50 14.73 13.32 4.35
N PRO A 51 15.17 14.46 3.81
CA PRO A 51 14.25 15.46 3.28
C PRO A 51 13.45 14.88 2.11
N MET A 52 12.23 15.35 1.92
CA MET A 52 11.39 14.92 0.79
C MET A 52 11.88 15.59 -0.50
N GLU A 53 12.14 14.77 -1.52
CA GLU A 53 12.59 15.22 -2.83
C GLU A 53 11.40 15.60 -3.73
N LYS A 54 11.68 16.19 -4.90
CA LYS A 54 10.64 16.55 -5.88
C LYS A 54 10.00 15.33 -6.57
N SER A 55 10.56 14.15 -6.39
CA SER A 55 9.95 12.87 -6.77
C SER A 55 9.56 12.15 -5.49
N VAL A 56 8.29 11.82 -5.35
CA VAL A 56 7.74 11.13 -4.19
C VAL A 56 7.17 9.79 -4.65
N ASP A 57 7.90 8.72 -4.35
CA ASP A 57 7.51 7.35 -4.65
C ASP A 57 7.00 6.67 -3.37
N VAL A 58 5.78 6.15 -3.42
CA VAL A 58 5.10 5.49 -2.30
C VAL A 58 4.65 4.10 -2.73
N ASP A 59 5.13 3.09 -2.00
CA ASP A 59 4.66 1.71 -2.16
C ASP A 59 3.62 1.38 -1.09
N LEU A 60 2.52 0.79 -1.54
CA LEU A 60 1.40 0.35 -0.72
C LEU A 60 1.12 -1.12 -0.96
N ILE A 61 0.83 -1.82 0.13
CA ILE A 61 0.19 -3.13 0.06
C ILE A 61 -1.19 -3.02 0.69
N THR A 62 -2.21 -3.49 -0.02
CA THR A 62 -3.61 -3.41 0.42
C THR A 62 -4.32 -4.75 0.33
N THR A 63 -5.29 -4.98 1.19
CA THR A 63 -6.19 -6.14 1.12
C THR A 63 -7.34 -5.93 0.12
N GLN A 64 -7.57 -4.69 -0.32
CA GLN A 64 -8.59 -4.33 -1.31
C GLN A 64 -8.07 -4.56 -2.74
N ASP A 65 -8.96 -4.68 -3.74
CA ASP A 65 -8.52 -4.69 -5.14
C ASP A 65 -7.75 -3.38 -5.47
N PRO A 66 -6.48 -3.48 -5.87
CA PRO A 66 -5.60 -2.32 -5.99
C PRO A 66 -6.00 -1.41 -7.14
N VAL A 67 -6.58 -1.96 -8.21
CA VAL A 67 -7.04 -1.19 -9.37
C VAL A 67 -8.24 -0.34 -8.98
N GLU A 68 -9.20 -0.93 -8.27
CA GLU A 68 -10.37 -0.20 -7.78
C GLU A 68 -9.97 0.91 -6.78
N LEU A 69 -9.07 0.61 -5.83
CA LEU A 69 -8.55 1.61 -4.90
C LEU A 69 -7.85 2.76 -5.64
N ALA A 70 -6.98 2.44 -6.60
CA ALA A 70 -6.27 3.44 -7.40
C ALA A 70 -7.21 4.31 -8.26
N ARG A 71 -8.25 3.70 -8.84
CA ARG A 71 -9.28 4.41 -9.62
C ARG A 71 -10.06 5.39 -8.75
N ARG A 72 -10.55 4.96 -7.58
CA ARG A 72 -11.22 5.85 -6.62
C ARG A 72 -10.30 6.98 -6.17
N PHE A 73 -9.01 6.66 -5.96
CA PHE A 73 -8.03 7.65 -5.55
C PHE A 73 -7.76 8.70 -6.65
N LYS A 74 -7.64 8.27 -7.91
CA LYS A 74 -7.60 9.16 -9.08
C LYS A 74 -8.81 10.08 -9.13
N ASP A 75 -10.01 9.54 -8.95
CA ASP A 75 -11.24 10.32 -9.04
C ASP A 75 -11.35 11.37 -7.93
N ILE A 76 -10.97 11.02 -6.69
CA ILE A 76 -11.03 11.96 -5.57
C ILE A 76 -9.95 13.06 -5.69
N LEU A 77 -8.77 12.75 -6.23
CA LEU A 77 -7.73 13.75 -6.55
C LEU A 77 -8.24 14.79 -7.53
N PHE A 78 -8.89 14.34 -8.61
CA PHE A 78 -9.49 15.24 -9.58
C PHE A 78 -10.61 16.09 -8.96
N LYS A 79 -11.53 15.47 -8.21
CA LYS A 79 -12.66 16.20 -7.60
C LYS A 79 -12.23 17.20 -6.52
N THR A 80 -11.19 16.89 -5.75
CA THR A 80 -10.78 17.70 -4.60
C THR A 80 -9.82 18.82 -5.02
N TYR A 81 -8.88 18.51 -5.91
CA TYR A 81 -7.77 19.40 -6.23
C TYR A 81 -7.61 19.71 -7.73
N ASN A 82 -8.50 19.19 -8.58
CA ASN A 82 -8.40 19.29 -10.04
C ASN A 82 -7.06 18.74 -10.59
N ILE A 83 -6.51 17.74 -9.90
CA ILE A 83 -5.27 17.06 -10.30
C ILE A 83 -5.62 15.94 -11.28
N GLN A 84 -5.01 15.96 -12.46
CA GLN A 84 -5.07 14.86 -13.41
C GLN A 84 -4.01 13.82 -13.06
N ALA A 85 -4.41 12.56 -13.00
CA ALA A 85 -3.53 11.44 -12.70
C ALA A 85 -3.64 10.34 -13.77
N ASP A 86 -2.50 9.75 -14.10
CA ASP A 86 -2.36 8.62 -14.99
C ASP A 86 -2.40 7.33 -14.17
N LEU A 87 -3.26 6.40 -14.58
CA LEU A 87 -3.41 5.10 -13.93
C LEU A 87 -2.88 4.01 -14.88
N PHE A 88 -1.94 3.23 -14.39
CA PHE A 88 -1.37 2.08 -15.08
C PHE A 88 -1.72 0.81 -14.32
N GLU A 89 -2.26 -0.18 -15.04
CA GLU A 89 -2.66 -1.47 -14.49
C GLU A 89 -1.70 -2.54 -14.99
N PHE A 90 -1.16 -3.34 -14.07
CA PHE A 90 -0.24 -4.43 -14.38
C PHE A 90 -0.74 -5.74 -13.77
N GLU A 91 -0.69 -6.80 -14.58
CA GLU A 91 -0.81 -8.18 -14.07
C GLU A 91 0.59 -8.80 -14.07
N LYS A 92 1.18 -9.04 -12.90
CA LYS A 92 2.41 -9.84 -12.82
C LYS A 92 2.05 -11.29 -13.13
N LYS A 93 2.36 -11.76 -14.35
CA LYS A 93 2.18 -13.16 -14.75
C LYS A 93 3.42 -13.97 -14.36
N GLU A 94 3.30 -14.86 -13.38
CA GLU A 94 4.27 -15.94 -13.19
C GLU A 94 3.72 -17.24 -13.81
N PRO A 95 4.55 -18.11 -14.43
CA PRO A 95 4.07 -19.25 -15.20
C PRO A 95 3.31 -20.31 -14.39
N TRP A 96 3.45 -20.32 -13.05
CA TRP A 96 2.86 -21.32 -12.17
C TRP A 96 2.22 -20.74 -10.89
N ILE A 97 2.26 -19.41 -10.68
CA ILE A 97 1.74 -18.75 -9.47
C ILE A 97 1.00 -17.45 -9.85
N LYS A 98 -0.02 -17.13 -9.05
CA LYS A 98 -1.06 -16.08 -9.15
C LYS A 98 -0.67 -14.75 -9.82
N ARG A 99 -1.68 -14.16 -10.47
CA ARG A 99 -1.68 -12.77 -10.99
C ARG A 99 -1.68 -11.79 -9.82
N ASN A 100 -0.51 -11.31 -9.41
CA ASN A 100 -0.46 -10.14 -8.53
C ASN A 100 -0.89 -8.93 -9.35
N LYS A 101 -2.09 -8.41 -9.05
CA LYS A 101 -2.55 -7.15 -9.62
C LYS A 101 -1.78 -6.02 -8.95
N ILE A 102 -1.19 -5.17 -9.77
CA ILE A 102 -0.52 -3.96 -9.32
C ILE A 102 -1.16 -2.81 -10.07
N ALA A 103 -1.45 -1.73 -9.36
CA ALA A 103 -1.91 -0.48 -9.95
C ALA A 103 -0.92 0.62 -9.58
N THR A 104 -0.43 1.34 -10.59
CA THR A 104 0.44 2.49 -10.40
C THR A 104 -0.32 3.76 -10.76
N LEU A 105 -0.41 4.70 -9.83
CA LEU A 105 -0.97 6.02 -10.06
C LEU A 105 0.14 7.06 -10.09
N MET A 106 0.20 7.85 -11.15
CA MET A 106 1.19 8.92 -11.32
C MET A 106 0.50 10.25 -11.52
N PHE A 107 0.98 11.30 -10.84
CA PHE A 107 0.47 12.66 -11.04
C PHE A 107 1.49 13.72 -10.65
N LYS A 108 1.18 14.97 -10.98
CA LYS A 108 1.96 16.14 -10.57
C LYS A 108 1.11 17.09 -9.75
N GLU A 109 1.74 17.70 -8.74
CA GLU A 109 1.17 18.80 -7.98
C GLU A 109 2.25 19.88 -7.85
N GLY A 110 2.05 21.02 -8.54
CA GLY A 110 3.08 22.05 -8.66
C GLY A 110 4.38 21.51 -9.26
N THR A 111 5.48 21.59 -8.50
CA THR A 111 6.81 21.09 -8.92
C THR A 111 7.11 19.67 -8.47
N PHE A 112 6.19 18.99 -7.78
CA PHE A 112 6.37 17.63 -7.28
C PHE A 112 5.73 16.62 -8.23
N GLY A 113 6.44 15.52 -8.48
CA GLY A 113 5.92 14.32 -9.11
C GLY A 113 5.64 13.25 -8.05
N TYR A 114 4.50 12.59 -8.17
CA TYR A 114 4.07 11.53 -7.26
C TYR A 114 3.85 10.25 -8.03
N ARG A 115 4.28 9.13 -7.44
CA ARG A 115 4.01 7.78 -7.91
C ARG A 115 3.56 6.93 -6.73
N PHE A 116 2.38 6.36 -6.84
CA PHE A 116 1.81 5.43 -5.87
C PHE A 116 1.71 4.06 -6.52
N ASP A 117 2.54 3.12 -6.06
CA ASP A 117 2.47 1.73 -6.47
C ASP A 117 1.62 0.95 -5.45
N ILE A 118 0.50 0.40 -5.89
CA ILE A 118 -0.49 -0.28 -5.05
C ILE A 118 -0.51 -1.75 -5.44
N ALA A 119 -0.05 -2.60 -4.53
CA ALA A 119 -0.05 -4.05 -4.68
C ALA A 119 -1.12 -4.70 -3.78
N ILE A 120 -1.66 -5.82 -4.25
CA ILE A 120 -2.56 -6.66 -3.46
C ILE A 120 -1.77 -7.50 -2.44
N LEU A 121 -2.20 -7.50 -1.18
CA LEU A 121 -1.79 -8.46 -0.16
C LEU A 121 -2.52 -9.78 -0.41
N GLU A 122 -1.94 -10.65 -1.22
CA GLU A 122 -2.56 -11.94 -1.50
C GLU A 122 -2.18 -12.99 -0.45
N PRO A 123 -3.18 -13.64 0.15
CA PRO A 123 -2.91 -14.81 0.95
C PRO A 123 -2.44 -15.98 0.06
N SER A 124 -1.42 -16.71 0.51
CA SER A 124 -0.86 -17.84 -0.23
C SER A 124 -1.67 -19.15 -0.15
N SER A 125 -2.74 -19.21 0.66
CA SER A 125 -3.43 -20.48 0.98
C SER A 125 -4.82 -20.63 0.33
N PHE A 126 -5.21 -21.87 -0.02
CA PHE A 126 -6.48 -22.23 -0.68
C PHE A 126 -7.73 -21.78 0.09
N LYS A 127 -7.64 -21.73 1.44
CA LYS A 127 -8.71 -21.20 2.32
C LYS A 127 -9.14 -19.78 1.95
N HIS A 128 -8.23 -18.97 1.40
CA HIS A 128 -8.52 -17.57 1.09
C HIS A 128 -9.26 -17.36 -0.23
N ILE A 129 -9.31 -18.38 -1.09
CA ILE A 129 -10.20 -18.38 -2.26
C ILE A 129 -11.66 -18.43 -1.79
N PHE A 130 -11.95 -19.11 -0.67
CA PHE A 130 -13.27 -19.15 -0.05
C PHE A 130 -13.57 -17.87 0.75
N ALA A 131 -12.58 -17.28 1.41
CA ALA A 131 -12.71 -15.97 2.05
C ALA A 131 -13.03 -14.84 1.03
N LYS A 132 -12.34 -14.82 -0.13
CA LYS A 132 -12.58 -13.86 -1.23
C LYS A 132 -13.97 -14.00 -1.87
N LYS A 133 -14.64 -15.15 -1.66
CA LYS A 133 -16.03 -15.39 -2.07
C LYS A 133 -17.06 -15.05 -0.98
N GLY A 134 -16.63 -14.46 0.14
CA GLY A 134 -17.49 -14.03 1.24
C GLY A 134 -17.88 -15.14 2.22
N PHE A 135 -17.26 -16.33 2.15
CA PHE A 135 -17.61 -17.46 3.02
C PHE A 135 -16.83 -17.49 4.33
N LEU A 136 -15.73 -16.74 4.44
CA LEU A 136 -14.85 -16.70 5.61
C LEU A 136 -14.25 -15.30 5.80
N THR A 137 -14.15 -14.85 7.04
CA THR A 137 -13.38 -13.65 7.43
C THR A 137 -11.96 -14.05 7.81
N ILE A 138 -10.97 -13.29 7.37
CA ILE A 138 -9.55 -13.45 7.75
C ILE A 138 -9.31 -12.62 9.00
N SER A 139 -8.70 -13.20 10.03
CA SER A 139 -8.43 -12.47 11.28
C SER A 139 -7.27 -11.47 11.12
N ALA A 140 -7.13 -10.53 12.05
CA ALA A 140 -6.03 -9.56 12.03
C ALA A 140 -4.67 -10.27 12.16
N GLU A 141 -4.58 -11.31 13.00
CA GLU A 141 -3.35 -12.10 13.20
C GLU A 141 -2.97 -12.88 11.93
N GLU A 142 -3.97 -13.39 11.20
CA GLU A 142 -3.72 -14.03 9.90
C GLU A 142 -3.19 -13.02 8.88
N TRP A 143 -3.75 -11.80 8.83
CA TRP A 143 -3.23 -10.73 7.97
C TRP A 143 -1.80 -10.32 8.34
N GLU A 144 -1.47 -10.26 9.62
CA GLU A 144 -0.12 -9.97 10.11
C GLU A 144 0.88 -11.03 9.61
N SER A 145 0.55 -12.32 9.71
CA SER A 145 1.42 -13.39 9.21
C SER A 145 1.60 -13.35 7.68
N ILE A 146 0.56 -13.01 6.92
CA ILE A 146 0.65 -12.85 5.46
C ILE A 146 1.53 -11.66 5.12
N LEU A 147 1.37 -10.53 5.82
CA LEU A 147 2.20 -9.34 5.64
C LEU A 147 3.67 -9.63 6.00
N GLU A 148 3.94 -10.31 7.11
CA GLU A 148 5.29 -10.67 7.52
C GLU A 148 5.99 -11.53 6.46
N LYS A 149 5.27 -12.47 5.85
CA LYS A 149 5.79 -13.28 4.75
C LYS A 149 6.10 -12.44 3.52
N ASP A 150 5.19 -11.56 3.11
CA ASP A 150 5.43 -10.64 1.98
C ASP A 150 6.66 -9.77 2.21
N LEU A 151 6.82 -9.22 3.42
CA LEU A 151 7.97 -8.39 3.79
C LEU A 151 9.29 -9.16 3.75
N LYS A 152 9.30 -10.46 4.08
CA LYS A 152 10.50 -11.33 4.02
C LYS A 152 10.94 -11.68 2.61
N ASP A 153 10.04 -11.62 1.63
CA ASP A 153 10.34 -11.92 0.22
C ASP A 153 10.93 -10.69 -0.51
N ARG A 154 11.12 -9.56 0.20
CA ARG A 154 11.71 -8.34 -0.35
C ARG A 154 13.24 -8.42 -0.45
N ASP A 155 13.80 -7.55 -1.28
CA ASP A 155 15.20 -7.55 -1.69
C ASP A 155 16.19 -7.22 -0.57
N PHE A 156 15.81 -6.40 0.41
CA PHE A 156 16.65 -5.97 1.55
C PHE A 156 15.88 -5.85 2.88
#